data_AF-A0A089PWU5-F1
#
_entry.id   AF-A0A089PWU5-F1
#
_cell.length_a   1.000
_cell.length_b   1.000
_cell.length_c   1.000
_cell.angle_alpha   90.00
_cell.angle_beta   90.00
_cell.angle_gamma   90.00
#
_symmetry.space_group_name_H-M   'P 1'
#
loop_
_entity.id
_entity.type
_entity.pdbx_description
1 polymer ?
#
loop_
_entity_poly.entity_id
_entity_poly.type
_entity_poly.pdbx_seq_one_letter_code
_entity_poly.pdbx_strand_id
1 'polypeptide(L)'
;MDINEKIKTFGEALKNRLDSSLIDFALEYIDFSENVLAFETLCGHIANYQVRISPEEYRQVLDIAGQLEIDNHYAEIDPLRNLLN
;
A
#
# COMPACT_ATOMS: atom_id res chain seq x y z
N MET A 1 -13.90 -2.52 9.03
CA MET A 1 -13.82 -2.34 7.57
C MET A 1 -13.13 -3.56 7.01
N ASP A 2 -13.64 -4.08 5.90
CA ASP A 2 -13.04 -5.23 5.20
C ASP A 2 -11.62 -4.91 4.74
N ILE A 3 -10.74 -5.90 4.64
CA ILE A 3 -9.33 -5.70 4.28
C ILE A 3 -9.17 -5.14 2.86
N ASN A 4 -10.02 -5.57 1.93
CA ASN A 4 -9.97 -5.07 0.56
C ASN A 4 -10.38 -3.60 0.51
N GLU A 5 -11.38 -3.21 1.30
CA GLU A 5 -11.80 -1.82 1.43
C GLU A 5 -10.72 -0.95 2.09
N LYS A 6 -9.93 -1.49 3.03
CA LYS A 6 -8.75 -0.81 3.59
C LYS A 6 -7.69 -0.55 2.54
N ILE A 7 -7.34 -1.56 1.74
CA ILE A 7 -6.34 -1.44 0.67
C ILE A 7 -6.82 -0.43 -0.38
N LYS A 8 -8.08 -0.52 -0.81
CA LYS A 8 -8.67 0.45 -1.76
C LYS A 8 -8.64 1.86 -1.21
N THR A 9 -9.12 2.08 0.02
CA THR A 9 -9.13 3.41 0.66
C THR A 9 -7.73 3.99 0.75
N PHE A 10 -6.73 3.17 1.11
CA PHE A 10 -5.34 3.58 1.17
C PHE A 10 -4.79 3.95 -0.22
N GLY A 11 -5.05 3.13 -1.25
CA GLY A 11 -4.67 3.41 -2.63
C GLY A 11 -5.29 4.70 -3.17
N GLU A 12 -6.59 4.89 -2.96
CA GLU A 12 -7.31 6.11 -3.37
C GLU A 12 -6.74 7.38 -2.72
N ALA A 13 -6.33 7.32 -1.45
CA ALA A 13 -5.71 8.44 -0.74
C ALA A 13 -4.35 8.86 -1.34
N LEU A 14 -3.73 8.01 -2.16
CA LEU A 14 -2.48 8.28 -2.86
C LEU A 14 -2.69 8.90 -4.24
N LYS A 15 -3.93 8.93 -4.77
CA LYS A 15 -4.24 9.64 -6.01
C LYS A 15 -3.86 11.12 -5.82
N ASN A 16 -3.15 11.70 -6.79
CA ASN A 16 -2.41 12.98 -6.77
C ASN A 16 -0.93 12.91 -6.36
N ARG A 17 -0.46 11.82 -5.73
CA ARG A 17 0.96 11.63 -5.38
C ARG A 17 1.59 10.44 -6.10
N LEU A 18 0.78 9.46 -6.46
CA LEU A 18 1.15 8.32 -7.30
C LEU A 18 0.24 8.32 -8.54
N ASP A 19 0.77 7.87 -9.67
CA ASP A 19 0.00 7.74 -10.91
C ASP A 19 -1.22 6.84 -10.66
N SER A 20 -2.40 7.32 -11.06
CA SER A 20 -3.64 6.59 -10.84
C SER A 20 -3.65 5.27 -11.60
N SER A 21 -2.97 5.16 -12.75
CA SER A 21 -2.91 3.87 -13.45
C SER A 21 -2.13 2.80 -12.68
N LEU A 22 -1.13 3.20 -11.89
CA LEU A 22 -0.36 2.28 -11.03
C LEU A 22 -1.18 1.84 -9.81
N ILE A 23 -1.96 2.77 -9.25
CA ILE A 23 -2.89 2.47 -8.15
C ILE A 23 -3.97 1.51 -8.65
N ASP A 24 -4.63 1.85 -9.76
CA ASP A 24 -5.72 1.05 -10.30
C ASP A 24 -5.21 -0.35 -10.68
N PHE A 25 -4.04 -0.46 -11.33
CA PHE A 25 -3.39 -1.74 -11.61
C PHE A 25 -3.12 -2.59 -10.35
N ALA A 26 -2.60 -1.99 -9.28
CA ALA A 26 -2.38 -2.70 -8.03
C ALA A 26 -3.69 -3.17 -7.38
N LEU A 27 -4.75 -2.36 -7.46
CA LEU A 27 -6.05 -2.68 -6.87
C LEU A 27 -6.82 -3.76 -7.65
N GLU A 28 -6.58 -3.94 -8.95
CA GLU A 28 -7.20 -4.99 -9.77
C GLU A 28 -6.95 -6.40 -9.20
N TYR A 29 -5.81 -6.65 -8.56
CA TYR A 29 -5.50 -7.94 -7.91
C TYR A 29 -6.54 -8.34 -6.84
N ILE A 30 -7.24 -7.38 -6.24
CA ILE A 30 -8.30 -7.66 -5.27
C ILE A 30 -9.45 -8.45 -5.92
N ASP A 31 -9.78 -8.15 -7.18
CA ASP A 31 -10.87 -8.82 -7.90
C ASP A 31 -10.55 -10.30 -8.19
N PHE A 32 -9.26 -10.66 -8.12
CA PHE A 32 -8.76 -12.02 -8.23
C PHE A 32 -8.50 -12.68 -6.87
N SER A 33 -8.97 -12.08 -5.77
CA SER A 33 -8.69 -12.51 -4.39
C SER A 33 -7.22 -12.50 -4.00
N GLU A 34 -6.39 -11.74 -4.72
CA GLU A 34 -4.95 -11.59 -4.47
C GLU A 34 -4.67 -10.31 -3.68
N ASN A 35 -5.32 -10.16 -2.52
CA ASN A 35 -5.24 -8.95 -1.69
C ASN A 35 -3.84 -8.67 -1.11
N VAL A 36 -3.06 -9.72 -0.81
CA VAL A 36 -1.64 -9.60 -0.44
C VAL A 36 -0.84 -8.98 -1.59
N LEU A 37 -0.96 -9.53 -2.80
CA LEU A 37 -0.26 -9.02 -3.98
C LEU A 37 -0.68 -7.60 -4.34
N ALA A 38 -1.96 -7.27 -4.19
CA ALA A 38 -2.48 -5.91 -4.37
C ALA A 38 -1.75 -4.93 -3.45
N PHE A 39 -1.64 -5.27 -2.17
CA PHE A 39 -1.00 -4.42 -1.17
C PHE A 39 0.51 -4.32 -1.36
N GLU A 40 1.19 -5.43 -1.67
CA GLU A 40 2.63 -5.44 -1.93
C GLU A 40 2.98 -4.62 -3.17
N THR A 41 2.23 -4.80 -4.26
CA THR A 41 2.41 -4.03 -5.50
C THR A 41 2.25 -2.53 -5.24
N LEU A 42 1.25 -2.15 -4.45
CA LEU A 42 1.02 -0.75 -4.07
C LEU A 42 2.17 -0.19 -3.24
N CYS A 43 2.66 -0.93 -2.23
CA CYS A 43 3.81 -0.52 -1.43
C CYS A 43 5.09 -0.39 -2.27
N GLY A 44 5.31 -1.33 -3.20
CA GLY A 44 6.42 -1.27 -4.14
C GLY A 44 6.34 -0.06 -5.07
N HIS A 45 5.15 0.33 -5.54
CA HIS A 45 4.97 1.58 -6.27
C HIS A 45 5.32 2.81 -5.41
N ILE A 46 4.89 2.87 -4.15
CA ILE A 46 5.26 3.97 -3.24
C ILE A 46 6.79 4.06 -3.10
N ALA A 47 7.45 2.93 -2.86
CA ALA A 47 8.91 2.86 -2.70
C ALA A 47 9.65 3.26 -3.98
N ASN A 48 9.29 2.68 -5.12
CA ASN A 48 9.96 2.91 -6.40
C ASN A 48 9.82 4.35 -6.89
N TYR A 49 8.66 4.98 -6.67
CA TYR A 49 8.41 6.36 -7.08
C TYR A 49 8.71 7.38 -5.97
N GLN A 50 9.29 6.93 -4.85
CA GLN A 50 9.67 7.78 -3.71
C GLN A 50 8.50 8.65 -3.22
N VAL A 51 7.30 8.08 -3.22
CA VAL A 51 6.07 8.78 -2.82
C VAL A 51 6.13 9.04 -1.33
N ARG A 52 6.04 10.32 -0.98
CA ARG A 52 6.05 10.77 0.40
C ARG A 52 4.74 10.41 1.11
N ILE A 53 4.85 9.81 2.29
CA ILE A 53 3.72 9.38 3.12
C ILE A 53 3.74 10.05 4.49
N SER A 54 2.57 10.21 5.10
CA SER A 54 2.45 10.74 6.46
C SER A 54 2.66 9.64 7.52
N PRO A 55 2.92 10.01 8.78
CA PRO A 55 2.93 9.05 9.89
C PRO A 55 1.59 8.31 10.07
N GLU A 56 0.46 8.92 9.73
CA GLU A 56 -0.85 8.28 9.72
C GLU A 56 -0.96 7.22 8.64
N GLU A 57 -0.48 7.52 7.42
CA GLU A 57 -0.47 6.60 6.29
C GLU A 57 0.46 5.42 6.55
N TYR A 58 1.64 5.66 7.13
CA TYR A 58 2.54 4.59 7.52
C TYR A 58 1.93 3.69 8.61
N ARG A 59 1.18 4.25 9.56
CA ARG A 59 0.42 3.44 10.52
C ARG A 59 -0.68 2.60 9.84
N GLN A 60 -1.32 3.11 8.80
CA GLN A 60 -2.28 2.33 8.01
C GLN A 60 -1.59 1.17 7.27
N VAL A 61 -0.41 1.41 6.70
CA VAL A 61 0.42 0.35 6.08
C VAL A 61 0.71 -0.76 7.07
N LEU A 62 1.16 -0.43 8.29
CA LEU A 62 1.42 -1.42 9.33
C LEU A 62 0.15 -2.15 9.80
N ASP A 63 -0.99 -1.46 9.90
CA ASP A 63 -2.28 -2.09 10.24
C ASP A 63 -2.70 -3.11 9.18
N ILE A 64 -2.60 -2.74 7.89
CA ILE A 64 -2.95 -3.61 6.76
C ILE A 64 -2.00 -4.81 6.71
N ALA A 65 -0.69 -4.58 6.82
CA ALA A 65 0.32 -5.65 6.84
C ALA A 65 0.06 -6.66 7.96
N GLY A 66 -0.25 -6.19 9.17
CA GLY A 66 -0.57 -7.06 10.30
C GLY A 66 -1.85 -7.89 10.10
N GLN A 67 -2.85 -7.38 9.39
CA GLN A 67 -4.07 -8.13 9.05
C GLN A 67 -3.87 -9.14 7.92
N LEU A 68 -2.93 -8.87 7.02
CA LEU A 68 -2.54 -9.77 5.94
C LEU A 68 -1.49 -10.80 6.39
N GLU A 69 -1.08 -10.78 7.67
CA GLU A 69 -0.01 -11.61 8.23
C GLU A 69 1.32 -11.46 7.45
N ILE A 70 1.55 -10.30 6.85
CA ILE A 70 2.79 -9.93 6.17
C ILE A 70 3.81 -9.50 7.23
N ASP A 71 5.02 -10.05 7.18
CA ASP A 71 6.10 -9.67 8.09
C ASP A 71 6.43 -8.17 7.91
N ASN A 72 6.59 -7.43 9.00
CA ASN A 72 6.94 -6.00 8.96
C ASN A 72 8.36 -5.74 8.42
N HIS A 73 9.17 -6.78 8.21
CA HIS A 73 10.44 -6.73 7.46
C HIS A 73 10.29 -7.02 5.96
N TYR A 74 9.07 -7.00 5.43
CA TYR A 74 8.83 -7.22 4.01
C TYR A 74 9.56 -6.19 3.16
N ALA A 75 10.18 -6.67 2.08
CA ALA A 75 11.05 -5.86 1.22
C ALA A 75 10.35 -4.62 0.65
N GLU A 76 9.03 -4.69 0.44
CA GLU A 76 8.23 -3.60 -0.10
C GLU A 76 7.75 -2.61 0.97
N ILE A 77 7.80 -2.95 2.27
CA ILE A 77 7.29 -2.11 3.38
C ILE A 77 8.43 -1.37 4.09
N ASP A 78 9.56 -2.04 4.34
CA ASP A 78 10.70 -1.45 5.06
C ASP A 78 11.19 -0.11 4.46
N PRO A 79 11.25 0.06 3.12
CA PRO A 79 11.65 1.33 2.50
C PRO A 79 10.72 2.51 2.85
N LEU A 80 9.44 2.25 3.12
CA LEU A 80 8.44 3.31 3.35
C LEU A 80 8.74 4.11 4.62
N ARG A 81 9.43 3.53 5.60
CA ARG A 81 9.87 4.24 6.81
C ARG A 81 10.75 5.45 6.49
N ASN A 82 11.52 5.37 5.41
CA ASN A 82 12.41 6.46 4.97
C ASN A 82 11.68 7.54 4.15
N LEU A 83 10.39 7.33 3.84
CA LEU A 83 9.54 8.22 3.05
C LEU A 83 8.56 9.05 3.89
N LEU A 84 8.64 8.94 5.22
CA LEU A 84 7.88 9.77 6.15
C LEU A 84 8.18 11.28 5.95
N ASN A 85 7.13 12.08 5.93
CA ASN A 85 7.17 13.55 5.98
C ASN A 85 7.20 14.11 7.40
#